data_AF-A0A7H8QSU6-F1
#
_entry.id   AF-A0A7H8QSU6-F1
#
_cell.length_a   1.000
_cell.length_b   1.000
_cell.length_c   1.000
_cell.angle_alpha   90.00
_cell.angle_beta   90.00
_cell.angle_gamma   90.00
#
_symmetry.space_group_name_H-M   'P 1'
#
loop_
_entity.id
_entity.type
_entity.pdbx_description
1 polymer ?
#
loop_
_entity_poly.entity_id
_entity_poly.type
_entity_poly.pdbx_seq_one_letter_code
_entity_poly.pdbx_strand_id
1 'polypeptide(L)'
;MVGYPRAHQLHARCWELIERFFGYDAENNLEILLNIFQERWIGLDGKTKGTACYDFLREDLLWHKNPIVKHDPVKILPLHALVEESVQRPGIEKLASEAPELRPIFFDIKHTAVSSIFPCEIQWMIIDLLDYKDIPKLLRAFGWVLSNTYWSKRLPKDLIFELDDLMKDNVEIDWQFLTLGVEKLFQRSYGLLNRRRLIPVLKKARDLFYEEVAKQQQQQQQQHEEQQQEEQYH
;
A
#
# COMPACT_ATOMS: atom_id res chain seq x y z
N MET A 1 -7.90 41.19 14.47
CA MET A 1 -8.48 40.06 15.24
C MET A 1 -7.47 38.93 15.16
N VAL A 2 -6.82 38.60 16.27
CA VAL A 2 -5.80 37.55 16.32
C VAL A 2 -6.52 36.20 16.30
N GLY A 3 -6.43 35.49 15.17
CA GLY A 3 -6.96 34.14 15.05
C GLY A 3 -6.19 33.21 15.98
N TYR A 4 -6.87 32.59 16.94
CA TYR A 4 -6.29 31.55 17.78
C TYR A 4 -5.67 30.45 16.91
N PRO A 5 -4.47 29.92 17.25
CA PRO A 5 -3.91 28.80 16.54
C PRO A 5 -4.89 27.62 16.68
N ARG A 6 -5.45 27.18 15.56
CA ARG A 6 -6.27 25.97 15.53
C ARG A 6 -5.33 24.80 15.76
N ALA A 7 -5.22 24.34 17.00
CA ALA A 7 -4.54 23.09 17.30
C ALA A 7 -5.33 21.95 16.64
N HIS A 8 -4.75 21.35 15.61
CA HIS A 8 -5.34 20.19 14.96
C HIS A 8 -4.87 18.94 15.72
N GLN A 9 -5.78 18.30 16.46
CA GLN A 9 -5.47 17.04 17.11
C GLN A 9 -5.35 15.95 16.06
N LEU A 10 -4.13 15.45 15.88
CA LEU A 10 -3.83 14.34 15.00
C LEU A 10 -3.30 13.18 15.84
N HIS A 11 -3.87 11.99 15.68
CA HIS A 11 -3.39 10.82 16.41
C HIS A 11 -1.95 10.49 15.98
N ALA A 12 -1.10 10.06 16.91
CA ALA A 12 0.30 9.71 16.62
C ALA A 12 0.45 8.77 15.40
N ARG A 13 -0.47 7.80 15.24
CA ARG A 13 -0.45 6.89 14.09
C ARG A 13 -0.82 7.54 12.76
N CYS A 14 -1.68 8.56 12.79
CA CYS A 14 -1.94 9.36 11.59
C CYS A 14 -0.69 10.18 11.23
N TRP A 15 0.11 10.59 12.21
CA TRP A 15 1.36 11.32 11.97
C TRP A 15 2.41 10.40 11.37
N GLU A 16 2.58 9.18 11.90
CA GLU A 16 3.44 8.15 11.29
C GLU A 16 3.08 7.90 9.81
N LEU A 17 1.79 8.00 9.46
CA LEU A 17 1.36 7.87 8.07
C LEU A 17 1.70 9.12 7.24
N ILE A 18 1.62 10.32 7.81
CA ILE A 18 2.05 11.56 7.14
C ILE A 18 3.57 11.52 6.90
N GLU A 19 4.37 11.22 7.92
CA GLU A 19 5.83 11.14 7.79
C GLU A 19 6.26 10.17 6.69
N ARG A 20 5.57 9.02 6.55
CA ARG A 20 5.86 8.07 5.45
C ARG A 20 5.64 8.66 4.06
N PHE A 21 4.69 9.58 3.88
CA PHE A 21 4.36 10.13 2.57
C PHE A 21 5.07 11.45 2.26
N PHE A 22 5.30 12.28 3.27
CA PHE A 22 5.78 13.65 3.13
C PHE A 22 7.20 13.84 3.71
N GLY A 23 7.74 12.84 4.40
CA GLY A 23 9.04 12.91 5.05
C GLY A 23 9.10 13.94 6.17
N TYR A 24 10.31 14.35 6.52
CA TYR A 24 10.57 15.40 7.52
C TYR A 24 10.10 16.78 7.07
N ASP A 25 9.88 17.00 5.77
CA ASP A 25 9.41 18.27 5.23
C ASP A 25 7.99 18.63 5.72
N ALA A 26 7.19 17.62 6.08
CA ALA A 26 5.85 17.80 6.63
C ALA A 26 5.84 18.67 7.89
N GLU A 27 6.80 18.45 8.79
CA GLU A 27 6.91 19.21 10.04
C GLU A 27 7.39 20.63 9.76
N ASN A 28 8.39 20.78 8.89
CA ASN A 28 8.96 22.08 8.51
C ASN A 28 7.96 22.98 7.76
N ASN A 29 6.99 22.38 7.05
CA ASN A 29 6.01 23.09 6.23
C ASN A 29 4.58 22.76 6.66
N LEU A 30 4.35 22.65 7.98
CA LEU A 30 3.07 22.22 8.54
C LEU A 30 1.88 23.09 8.08
N GLU A 31 2.10 24.39 7.91
CA GLU A 31 1.05 25.31 7.43
C GLU A 31 0.57 24.95 6.02
N ILE A 32 1.50 24.68 5.09
CA ILE A 32 1.18 24.25 3.73
C ILE A 32 0.40 22.93 3.76
N LEU A 33 0.88 21.98 4.56
CA LEU A 33 0.26 20.67 4.70
C LEU A 33 -1.18 20.78 5.24
N LEU A 34 -1.40 21.60 6.28
CA LEU A 34 -2.72 21.84 6.86
C LEU A 34 -3.65 22.54 5.86
N ASN A 35 -3.15 23.52 5.09
CA ASN A 35 -3.94 24.20 4.08
C ASN A 35 -4.41 23.22 2.99
N ILE A 36 -3.54 22.34 2.50
CA ILE A 36 -3.90 21.32 1.50
C ILE A 36 -4.98 20.38 2.03
N PHE A 37 -4.85 19.92 3.28
CA PHE A 37 -5.89 19.08 3.88
C PHE A 37 -7.20 19.84 4.11
N GLN A 38 -7.14 21.10 4.52
CA GLN A 38 -8.32 21.95 4.73
C GLN A 38 -9.04 22.27 3.42
N GLU A 39 -8.35 22.69 2.37
CA GLU A 39 -8.94 22.96 1.06
C GLU A 39 -9.63 21.72 0.49
N ARG A 40 -8.98 20.57 0.65
CA ARG A 40 -9.54 19.29 0.23
C ARG A 40 -10.74 18.88 1.07
N TRP A 41 -10.74 19.18 2.37
CA TRP A 41 -11.88 18.95 3.24
C TRP A 41 -13.03 19.85 2.83
N ILE A 42 -12.82 21.18 2.80
CA ILE A 42 -13.81 22.24 2.47
C ILE A 42 -14.47 22.01 1.11
N GLY A 43 -13.73 21.49 0.13
CA GLY A 43 -14.27 21.11 -1.18
C GLY A 43 -15.34 20.02 -1.14
N LEU A 44 -15.44 19.25 -0.05
CA LEU A 44 -16.46 18.21 0.16
C LEU A 44 -17.74 18.77 0.81
N ASP A 45 -17.63 19.73 1.72
CA ASP A 45 -18.75 20.33 2.47
C ASP A 45 -19.61 21.29 1.63
N GLY A 46 -19.10 21.80 0.51
CA GLY A 46 -19.85 22.72 -0.36
C GLY A 46 -21.02 22.09 -1.13
N LYS A 47 -21.10 20.74 -1.22
CA LYS A 47 -22.18 20.03 -1.95
C LYS A 47 -22.83 18.87 -1.19
N THR A 48 -22.23 18.38 -0.11
CA THR A 48 -22.79 17.25 0.64
C THR A 48 -23.39 17.72 1.96
N LYS A 49 -24.71 17.89 1.98
CA LYS A 49 -25.47 17.91 3.23
C LYS A 49 -25.28 16.55 3.92
N GLY A 50 -24.33 16.46 4.83
CA GLY A 50 -24.26 15.39 5.84
C GLY A 50 -23.85 13.99 5.36
N THR A 51 -23.08 13.86 4.27
CA THR A 51 -22.47 12.58 3.85
C THR A 51 -20.95 12.70 3.95
N ALA A 52 -20.46 12.71 5.19
CA ALA A 52 -19.05 12.95 5.55
C ALA A 52 -18.05 12.02 4.86
N CYS A 53 -17.08 12.52 4.08
CA CYS A 53 -15.80 11.81 3.78
C CYS A 53 -15.94 10.36 3.23
N TYR A 54 -17.14 9.97 2.80
CA TYR A 54 -17.49 8.62 2.37
C TYR A 54 -17.46 8.47 0.85
N ASP A 55 -17.16 9.52 0.09
CA ASP A 55 -17.04 9.48 -1.37
C ASP A 55 -15.93 8.52 -1.87
N PHE A 56 -15.04 8.07 -0.98
CA PHE A 56 -14.04 7.03 -1.25
C PHE A 56 -14.48 5.61 -0.85
N LEU A 57 -15.64 5.48 -0.21
CA LEU A 57 -16.30 4.18 -0.06
C LEU A 57 -17.04 3.93 -1.37
N ARG A 58 -16.42 3.20 -2.30
CA ARG A 58 -17.21 2.49 -3.30
C ARG A 58 -18.29 1.68 -2.55
N GLU A 59 -19.49 1.59 -3.12
CA GLU A 59 -20.63 0.84 -2.55
C GLU A 59 -20.28 -0.63 -2.23
N ASP A 60 -19.21 -1.17 -2.84
CA ASP A 60 -18.66 -2.51 -2.57
C ASP A 60 -17.90 -2.65 -1.22
N LEU A 61 -17.67 -1.55 -0.48
CA LEU A 61 -16.94 -1.52 0.80
C LEU A 61 -17.85 -1.53 2.05
N LEU A 62 -19.15 -1.79 1.92
CA LEU A 62 -20.10 -1.85 3.03
C LEU A 62 -19.94 -3.12 3.90
N TRP A 63 -18.84 -3.23 4.65
CA TRP A 63 -18.72 -4.19 5.74
C TRP A 63 -19.38 -3.60 7.01
N HIS A 64 -20.39 -4.32 7.53
CA HIS A 64 -21.43 -3.79 8.41
C HIS A 64 -20.99 -3.55 9.88
N LYS A 65 -21.72 -2.62 10.53
CA LYS A 65 -21.70 -2.18 11.96
C LYS A 65 -20.63 -1.20 12.40
N ASN A 66 -19.43 -1.17 11.81
CA ASN A 66 -18.36 -0.23 12.21
C ASN A 66 -17.75 0.53 11.02
N PRO A 67 -17.57 1.86 11.11
CA PRO A 67 -16.94 2.62 10.04
C PRO A 67 -15.48 2.22 9.82
N ILE A 68 -15.09 1.89 8.57
CA ILE A 68 -13.71 1.61 8.14
C ILE A 68 -12.72 2.67 8.70
N VAL A 69 -13.16 3.93 8.75
CA VAL A 69 -12.36 5.08 9.21
C VAL A 69 -11.87 4.99 10.66
N LYS A 70 -12.46 4.12 11.50
CA LYS A 70 -12.04 3.94 12.90
C LYS A 70 -10.89 2.94 13.06
N HIS A 71 -10.53 2.22 12.00
CA HIS A 71 -9.48 1.21 12.06
C HIS A 71 -8.13 1.82 11.71
N ASP A 72 -7.11 1.45 12.48
CA ASP A 72 -5.76 1.94 12.27
C ASP A 72 -5.22 1.51 10.89
N PRO A 73 -4.89 2.46 10.00
CA PRO A 73 -4.30 2.16 8.71
C PRO A 73 -2.81 1.84 8.79
N VAL A 74 -2.14 2.08 9.92
CA VAL A 74 -0.70 1.87 10.09
C VAL A 74 -0.42 0.53 10.75
N LYS A 75 -0.86 0.28 12.00
CA LYS A 75 -0.57 -0.99 12.70
C LYS A 75 -1.68 -2.00 12.48
N ILE A 76 -1.51 -2.84 11.48
CA ILE A 76 -2.46 -3.91 11.13
C ILE A 76 -1.92 -5.24 11.66
N LEU A 77 -2.29 -5.60 12.89
CA LEU A 77 -1.76 -6.80 13.56
C LEU A 77 -1.86 -8.09 12.72
N PRO A 78 -2.98 -8.40 12.03
CA PRO A 78 -3.05 -9.58 11.17
C PRO A 78 -2.07 -9.56 10.00
N LEU A 79 -1.70 -8.37 9.51
CA LEU A 79 -0.72 -8.21 8.45
C LEU A 79 0.71 -8.41 8.98
N HIS A 80 1.04 -7.85 10.15
CA HIS A 80 2.32 -8.10 10.81
C HIS A 80 2.54 -9.60 11.07
N ALA A 81 1.55 -10.28 11.65
CA ALA A 81 1.64 -11.72 11.89
C ALA A 81 1.83 -12.52 10.60
N LEU A 82 1.16 -12.13 9.52
CA LEU A 82 1.32 -12.78 8.21
C LEU A 82 2.74 -12.58 7.64
N VAL A 83 3.27 -11.37 7.77
CA VAL A 83 4.63 -11.02 7.32
C VAL A 83 5.67 -11.80 8.12
N GLU A 84 5.55 -11.84 9.45
CA GLU A 84 6.42 -12.63 10.32
C GLU A 84 6.36 -14.12 9.97
N GLU A 85 5.16 -14.68 9.77
CA GLU A 85 5.01 -16.07 9.36
C GLU A 85 5.66 -16.33 8.00
N SER A 86 5.53 -15.41 7.04
CA SER A 86 6.14 -15.57 5.70
C SER A 86 7.67 -15.65 5.70
N VAL A 87 8.31 -15.05 6.70
CA VAL A 87 9.78 -15.10 6.89
C VAL A 87 10.20 -16.40 7.58
N GLN A 88 9.38 -16.92 8.48
CA GLN A 88 9.68 -18.16 9.21
C GLN A 88 9.46 -19.41 8.36
N ARG A 89 8.71 -19.31 7.26
CA ARG A 89 8.41 -20.44 6.39
C ARG A 89 9.59 -20.74 5.45
N PRO A 90 10.00 -22.02 5.32
CA PRO A 90 10.94 -22.40 4.28
C PRO A 90 10.29 -22.15 2.91
N GLY A 91 11.01 -21.48 2.01
CA GLY A 91 10.51 -21.16 0.67
C GLY A 91 10.07 -22.40 -0.10
N ILE A 92 9.00 -22.27 -0.90
CA ILE A 92 8.45 -23.38 -1.70
C ILE A 92 9.52 -23.95 -2.66
N GLU A 93 10.47 -23.14 -3.12
CA GLU A 93 11.60 -23.58 -3.95
C GLU A 93 12.52 -24.57 -3.20
N LYS A 94 12.73 -24.38 -1.88
CA LYS A 94 13.46 -25.33 -1.03
C LYS A 94 12.65 -26.60 -0.77
N LEU A 95 11.35 -26.46 -0.48
CA LEU A 95 10.44 -27.60 -0.29
C LEU A 95 10.29 -28.46 -1.56
N ALA A 96 10.30 -27.85 -2.75
CA ALA A 96 10.27 -28.55 -4.03
C ALA A 96 11.59 -29.28 -4.32
N SER A 97 12.71 -28.76 -3.82
CA SER A 97 14.03 -29.43 -3.92
C SER A 97 14.20 -30.57 -2.92
N GLU A 98 13.47 -30.55 -1.79
CA GLU A 98 13.61 -31.50 -0.68
C GLU A 98 12.51 -32.56 -0.60
N ALA A 99 11.39 -32.45 -1.32
CA ALA A 99 10.30 -33.42 -1.26
C ALA A 99 10.46 -34.54 -2.32
N PRO A 100 10.77 -35.79 -1.94
CA PRO A 100 10.51 -36.94 -2.79
C PRO A 100 9.02 -37.30 -2.65
N GLU A 101 8.34 -37.35 -3.78
CA GLU A 101 7.09 -38.10 -3.97
C GLU A 101 5.86 -37.73 -3.12
N LEU A 102 5.16 -36.65 -3.49
CA LEU A 102 3.71 -36.59 -3.29
C LEU A 102 3.03 -36.19 -4.60
N ARG A 103 2.83 -37.19 -5.47
CA ARG A 103 1.99 -37.04 -6.68
C ARG A 103 0.52 -37.21 -6.29
N PRO A 104 -0.37 -36.24 -6.55
CA PRO A 104 -1.80 -36.49 -6.49
C PRO A 104 -2.23 -37.37 -7.66
N ILE A 105 -3.10 -38.31 -7.32
CA ILE A 105 -3.74 -39.31 -8.17
C ILE A 105 -4.72 -38.58 -9.12
N PHE A 106 -4.78 -39.04 -10.38
CA PHE A 106 -5.61 -38.57 -11.52
C PHE A 106 -5.04 -37.44 -12.39
N PHE A 107 -4.22 -37.82 -13.38
CA PHE A 107 -4.48 -37.64 -14.83
C PHE A 107 -3.45 -38.48 -15.60
N ASP A 108 -3.90 -39.53 -16.28
CA ASP A 108 -3.09 -40.36 -17.18
C ASP A 108 -2.91 -39.62 -18.52
N ILE A 109 -2.00 -38.64 -18.54
CA ILE A 109 -1.41 -38.10 -19.76
C ILE A 109 0.05 -38.52 -19.72
N LYS A 110 0.35 -39.61 -20.44
CA LYS A 110 1.67 -40.20 -20.52
C LYS A 110 2.73 -39.13 -20.88
N HIS A 111 3.57 -38.82 -19.90
CA HIS A 111 4.92 -38.24 -20.02
C HIS A 111 5.10 -36.74 -20.30
N THR A 112 4.13 -35.88 -20.05
CA THR A 112 4.44 -34.43 -19.94
C THR A 112 3.98 -33.92 -18.58
N ALA A 113 4.90 -33.42 -17.76
CA ALA A 113 4.51 -32.68 -16.58
C ALA A 113 3.59 -31.55 -17.05
N VAL A 114 2.37 -31.47 -16.52
CA VAL A 114 1.37 -30.46 -16.91
C VAL A 114 1.92 -29.03 -16.78
N SER A 115 2.97 -28.84 -15.97
CA SER A 115 3.80 -27.63 -15.87
C SER A 115 4.50 -27.18 -17.15
N SER A 116 4.66 -28.06 -18.15
CA SER A 116 5.32 -27.75 -19.43
C SER A 116 4.35 -27.51 -20.58
N ILE A 117 3.03 -27.65 -20.35
CA ILE A 117 2.01 -27.45 -21.39
C ILE A 117 1.87 -25.96 -21.74
N PHE A 118 2.14 -25.08 -20.78
CA PHE A 118 1.99 -23.63 -20.94
C PHE A 118 3.30 -22.91 -20.66
N PRO A 119 3.70 -21.93 -21.50
CA PRO A 119 4.75 -20.96 -21.16
C PRO A 119 4.42 -20.24 -19.85
N CYS A 120 5.46 -19.78 -19.12
CA CYS A 120 5.26 -19.17 -17.81
C CYS A 120 4.38 -17.91 -17.87
N GLU A 121 4.42 -17.15 -18.96
CA GLU A 121 3.58 -15.98 -19.18
C GLU A 121 2.09 -16.36 -19.22
N ILE A 122 1.75 -17.49 -19.86
CA ILE A 122 0.38 -17.98 -19.92
C ILE A 122 -0.07 -18.47 -18.55
N GLN A 123 0.81 -19.13 -17.79
CA GLN A 123 0.52 -19.53 -16.41
C GLN A 123 0.21 -18.30 -15.54
N TRP A 124 1.01 -17.24 -15.66
CA TRP A 124 0.81 -15.98 -14.95
C TRP A 124 -0.53 -15.34 -15.31
N MET A 125 -0.84 -15.24 -16.61
CA MET A 125 -2.11 -14.71 -17.08
C MET A 125 -3.31 -15.48 -16.53
N ILE A 126 -3.24 -16.81 -16.47
CA ILE A 126 -4.31 -17.64 -15.90
C ILE A 126 -4.47 -17.35 -14.41
N ILE A 127 -3.37 -17.27 -13.66
CA ILE A 127 -3.42 -17.02 -12.21
C ILE A 127 -3.90 -15.59 -11.90
N ASP A 128 -3.61 -14.63 -12.77
CA ASP A 128 -4.12 -13.25 -12.68
C ASP A 128 -5.65 -13.13 -12.80
N LEU A 129 -6.32 -14.16 -13.32
CA LEU A 129 -7.77 -14.22 -13.41
C LEU A 129 -8.44 -14.92 -12.21
N LEU A 130 -7.67 -15.43 -11.25
CA LEU A 130 -8.18 -16.24 -10.14
C LEU A 130 -8.13 -15.51 -8.79
N ASP A 131 -9.10 -15.83 -7.92
CA ASP A 131 -9.10 -15.43 -6.50
C ASP A 131 -8.13 -16.32 -5.70
N TYR A 132 -7.65 -15.80 -4.57
CA TYR A 132 -6.71 -16.48 -3.69
C TYR A 132 -7.17 -17.88 -3.25
N LYS A 133 -8.50 -18.14 -3.27
CA LYS A 133 -9.11 -19.42 -2.88
C LYS A 133 -8.88 -20.54 -3.91
N ASP A 134 -8.77 -20.19 -5.18
CA ASP A 134 -8.73 -21.15 -6.29
C ASP A 134 -7.31 -21.36 -6.80
N ILE A 135 -6.44 -20.37 -6.63
CA ILE A 135 -5.02 -20.45 -6.98
C ILE A 135 -4.35 -21.72 -6.38
N PRO A 136 -4.42 -22.02 -5.06
CA PRO A 136 -3.76 -23.22 -4.53
C PRO A 136 -4.28 -24.54 -5.12
N LYS A 137 -5.56 -24.59 -5.50
CA LYS A 137 -6.16 -25.77 -6.12
C LYS A 137 -5.60 -25.97 -7.52
N LEU A 138 -5.51 -24.87 -8.29
CA LEU A 138 -4.94 -24.89 -9.62
C LEU A 138 -3.46 -25.28 -9.58
N LEU A 139 -2.66 -24.64 -8.73
CA LEU A 139 -1.24 -24.96 -8.59
C LEU A 139 -1.03 -26.44 -8.26
N ARG A 140 -1.83 -26.99 -7.35
CA ARG A 140 -1.79 -28.41 -6.99
C ARG A 140 -2.22 -29.33 -8.13
N ALA A 141 -3.30 -28.98 -8.84
CA ALA A 141 -3.83 -29.80 -9.93
C ALA A 141 -2.89 -29.86 -11.14
N PHE A 142 -2.23 -28.74 -11.45
CA PHE A 142 -1.32 -28.62 -12.58
C PHE A 142 0.15 -28.86 -12.22
N GLY A 143 0.47 -28.99 -10.93
CA GLY A 143 1.84 -29.11 -10.44
C GLY A 143 2.70 -27.88 -10.75
N TRP A 144 2.09 -26.69 -10.81
CA TRP A 144 2.79 -25.46 -11.14
C TRP A 144 3.51 -24.90 -9.91
N VAL A 145 4.76 -24.50 -10.13
CA VAL A 145 5.57 -23.74 -9.17
C VAL A 145 6.00 -22.46 -9.87
N LEU A 146 5.57 -21.32 -9.36
CA LEU A 146 5.88 -20.01 -9.93
C LEU A 146 7.02 -19.37 -9.16
N SER A 147 7.81 -18.56 -9.87
CA SER A 147 8.95 -17.88 -9.27
C SER A 147 8.52 -16.84 -8.24
N ASN A 148 9.38 -16.64 -7.23
CA ASN A 148 9.23 -15.57 -6.25
C ASN A 148 9.08 -14.17 -6.88
N THR A 149 9.68 -13.94 -8.05
CA THR A 149 9.54 -12.68 -8.79
C THR A 149 8.10 -12.41 -9.22
N TYR A 150 7.36 -13.44 -9.64
CA TYR A 150 5.93 -13.29 -9.99
C TYR A 150 5.12 -12.89 -8.76
N TRP A 151 5.24 -13.65 -7.67
CA TRP A 151 4.49 -13.40 -6.43
C TRP A 151 4.80 -12.02 -5.84
N SER A 152 6.09 -11.64 -5.79
CA SER A 152 6.51 -10.33 -5.30
C SER A 152 5.93 -9.17 -6.14
N LYS A 153 5.80 -9.34 -7.46
CA LYS A 153 5.21 -8.32 -8.36
C LYS A 153 3.70 -8.20 -8.21
N ARG A 154 3.01 -9.30 -7.91
CA ARG A 154 1.56 -9.34 -7.74
C ARG A 154 1.09 -8.62 -6.49
N LEU A 155 1.93 -8.58 -5.45
CA LEU A 155 1.62 -7.90 -4.20
C LEU A 155 1.57 -6.37 -4.38
N PRO A 156 0.54 -5.66 -3.85
CA PRO A 156 0.47 -4.20 -3.90
C PRO A 156 1.43 -3.59 -2.87
N LYS A 157 2.71 -3.46 -3.24
CA LYS A 157 3.80 -3.03 -2.33
C LYS A 157 3.54 -1.67 -1.70
N ASP A 158 2.89 -0.77 -2.43
CA ASP A 158 2.53 0.56 -1.92
C ASP A 158 1.50 0.51 -0.77
N LEU A 159 0.79 -0.61 -0.60
CA LEU A 159 -0.15 -0.84 0.48
C LEU A 159 0.45 -1.65 1.65
N ILE A 160 1.67 -2.19 1.53
CA ILE A 160 2.27 -3.11 2.52
C ILE A 160 3.60 -2.54 3.01
N PHE A 161 3.52 -1.55 3.91
CA PHE A 161 4.68 -0.86 4.47
C PHE A 161 5.62 -1.77 5.26
N GLU A 162 5.08 -2.86 5.80
CA GLU A 162 5.82 -3.85 6.58
C GLU A 162 6.92 -4.54 5.76
N LEU A 163 6.90 -4.43 4.43
CA LEU A 163 7.93 -4.96 3.54
C LEU A 163 9.11 -4.02 3.33
N ASP A 164 8.95 -2.72 3.56
CA ASP A 164 10.01 -1.74 3.27
C ASP A 164 11.29 -2.03 4.07
N ASP A 165 11.13 -2.53 5.30
CA ASP A 165 12.25 -2.90 6.16
C ASP A 165 12.81 -4.28 5.81
N LEU A 166 11.95 -5.26 5.54
CA LEU A 166 12.39 -6.62 5.18
C LEU A 166 13.16 -6.68 3.84
N MET A 167 12.81 -5.80 2.89
CA MET A 167 13.53 -5.71 1.62
C MET A 167 14.94 -5.13 1.79
N LYS A 168 15.21 -4.33 2.84
CA LYS A 168 16.56 -3.80 3.12
C LYS A 168 17.48 -4.88 3.68
N ASP A 169 16.91 -5.77 4.50
CA ASP A 169 17.66 -6.80 5.23
C ASP A 169 17.92 -8.08 4.40
N ASN A 170 17.49 -8.11 3.13
CA ASN A 170 17.64 -9.24 2.21
C ASN A 170 17.16 -10.58 2.81
N VAL A 171 16.06 -10.52 3.56
CA VAL A 171 15.46 -11.68 4.24
C VAL A 171 14.76 -12.58 3.20
N GLU A 172 14.90 -13.90 3.37
CA GLU A 172 14.16 -14.86 2.56
C GLU A 172 12.68 -14.84 2.95
N ILE A 173 11.80 -14.63 1.98
CA ILE A 173 10.36 -14.49 2.18
C ILE A 173 9.64 -15.52 1.31
N ASP A 174 8.71 -16.28 1.89
CA ASP A 174 7.75 -17.07 1.14
C ASP A 174 6.73 -16.14 0.45
N TRP A 175 7.10 -15.64 -0.73
CA TRP A 175 6.31 -14.67 -1.47
C TRP A 175 4.94 -15.19 -1.88
N GLN A 176 4.81 -16.49 -2.17
CA GLN A 176 3.53 -17.10 -2.50
C GLN A 176 2.58 -17.06 -1.29
N PHE A 177 3.07 -17.50 -0.13
CA PHE A 177 2.29 -17.48 1.10
C PHE A 177 1.88 -16.06 1.47
N LEU A 178 2.81 -15.12 1.43
CA LEU A 178 2.55 -13.72 1.75
C LEU A 178 1.50 -13.12 0.80
N THR A 179 1.65 -13.31 -0.51
CA THR A 179 0.76 -12.73 -1.53
C THR A 179 -0.66 -13.23 -1.35
N LEU A 180 -0.85 -14.55 -1.27
CA LEU A 180 -2.17 -15.15 -1.08
C LEU A 180 -2.79 -14.78 0.28
N GLY A 181 -1.96 -14.67 1.32
CA GLY A 181 -2.38 -14.23 2.64
C GLY A 181 -2.88 -12.78 2.64
N VAL A 182 -2.17 -11.88 1.96
CA VAL A 182 -2.56 -10.47 1.83
C VAL A 182 -3.84 -10.32 1.02
N GLU A 183 -3.99 -11.04 -0.10
CA GLU A 183 -5.24 -11.06 -0.87
C GLU A 183 -6.43 -11.51 -0.02
N LYS A 184 -6.25 -12.57 0.78
CA LYS A 184 -7.24 -13.03 1.75
C LYS A 184 -7.54 -11.96 2.81
N LEU A 185 -6.53 -11.26 3.31
CA LEU A 185 -6.71 -10.19 4.31
C LEU A 185 -7.45 -8.99 3.74
N PHE A 186 -7.29 -8.64 2.46
CA PHE A 186 -8.07 -7.58 1.82
C PHE A 186 -9.58 -7.84 1.83
N GLN A 187 -10.02 -9.10 1.93
CA GLN A 187 -11.44 -9.45 2.06
C GLN A 187 -11.98 -9.30 3.49
N ARG A 188 -11.13 -9.09 4.51
CA ARG A 188 -11.52 -9.20 5.93
C ARG A 188 -10.97 -8.10 6.86
N SER A 189 -9.91 -7.42 6.47
CA SER A 189 -9.20 -6.46 7.32
C SER A 189 -9.64 -5.02 7.03
N TYR A 190 -10.41 -4.44 7.95
CA TYR A 190 -10.79 -3.03 7.89
C TYR A 190 -9.58 -2.08 7.88
N GLY A 191 -8.47 -2.44 8.54
CA GLY A 191 -7.24 -1.64 8.52
C GLY A 191 -6.64 -1.55 7.12
N LEU A 192 -6.57 -2.67 6.39
CA LEU A 192 -6.06 -2.69 5.01
C LEU A 192 -7.00 -1.95 4.05
N LEU A 193 -8.31 -2.07 4.27
CA LEU A 193 -9.30 -1.32 3.50
C LEU A 193 -9.17 0.19 3.76
N ASN A 194 -8.95 0.60 5.01
CA ASN A 194 -8.73 2.01 5.34
C ASN A 194 -7.42 2.51 4.71
N ARG A 195 -6.35 1.71 4.78
CA ARG A 195 -5.07 2.00 4.13
C ARG A 195 -5.24 2.18 2.61
N ARG A 196 -5.92 1.23 1.94
CA ARG A 196 -6.26 1.30 0.49
C ARG A 196 -7.05 2.55 0.13
N ARG A 197 -7.95 3.00 1.02
CA ARG A 197 -8.74 4.23 0.84
C ARG A 197 -7.89 5.49 1.00
N LEU A 198 -7.00 5.53 1.99
CA LEU A 198 -6.23 6.72 2.36
C LEU A 198 -5.05 6.98 1.42
N ILE A 199 -4.38 5.94 0.94
CA ILE A 199 -3.13 6.09 0.18
C ILE A 199 -3.30 6.96 -1.09
N PRO A 200 -4.32 6.76 -1.94
CA PRO A 200 -4.51 7.64 -3.11
C PRO A 200 -4.76 9.10 -2.73
N VAL A 201 -5.43 9.34 -1.59
CA VAL A 201 -5.69 10.68 -1.06
C VAL A 201 -4.37 11.34 -0.65
N LEU A 202 -3.54 10.62 0.10
CA LEU A 202 -2.24 11.08 0.57
C LEU A 202 -1.25 11.30 -0.58
N LYS A 203 -1.19 10.40 -1.57
CA LYS A 203 -0.36 10.58 -2.78
C LYS A 203 -0.67 11.91 -3.47
N LYS A 204 -1.95 12.16 -3.75
CA LYS A 204 -2.37 13.43 -4.38
C LYS A 204 -2.08 14.65 -3.51
N ALA A 205 -2.27 14.55 -2.18
CA ALA A 205 -1.97 15.65 -1.27
C ALA A 205 -0.46 15.94 -1.21
N ARG A 206 0.37 14.90 -1.25
CA ARG A 206 1.83 14.99 -1.31
C ARG A 206 2.30 15.69 -2.58
N ASP A 207 1.73 15.35 -3.73
CA ASP A 207 2.12 15.98 -4.99
C ASP A 207 1.84 17.50 -4.94
N LEU A 208 0.65 17.91 -4.47
CA LEU A 208 0.33 19.33 -4.24
C LEU A 208 1.23 20.00 -3.20
N PHE A 209 1.61 19.27 -2.16
CA PHE A 209 2.49 19.79 -1.10
C PHE A 209 3.85 20.16 -1.63
N TYR A 210 4.50 19.29 -2.39
CA TYR A 210 5.81 19.60 -2.95
C TYR A 210 5.77 20.68 -4.03
N GLU A 211 4.67 20.76 -4.79
CA GLU A 211 4.45 21.89 -5.71
C GLU A 211 4.41 23.23 -4.96
N GLU A 212 3.70 23.30 -3.83
CA GLU A 212 3.55 24.53 -3.07
C GLU A 212 4.80 24.92 -2.28
N VAL A 213 5.51 23.93 -1.70
CA VAL A 213 6.83 24.14 -1.09
C VAL A 213 7.81 24.73 -2.11
N ALA A 214 7.84 24.20 -3.33
CA ALA A 214 8.73 24.70 -4.38
C ALA A 214 8.41 26.16 -4.77
N LYS A 215 7.13 26.54 -4.85
CA LYS A 215 6.73 27.93 -5.12
C LYS A 215 7.18 28.89 -4.03
N GLN A 216 7.02 28.51 -2.76
CA GLN A 216 7.46 29.36 -1.64
C GLN A 216 8.97 29.57 -1.64
N GLN A 217 9.75 28.53 -1.92
CA GLN A 217 11.20 28.63 -2.01
C GLN A 217 11.64 29.57 -3.15
N GLN A 218 10.99 29.49 -4.32
CA GLN A 218 11.27 30.39 -5.43
C GLN A 218 10.94 31.85 -5.10
N GLN A 219 9.82 32.11 -4.43
CA GLN A 219 9.44 33.47 -4.01
C GLN A 219 10.42 34.05 -2.99
N GLN A 220 10.88 33.24 -2.03
CA GLN A 220 11.87 33.68 -1.04
C GLN A 220 13.23 33.99 -1.69
N GLN A 221 13.66 33.21 -2.68
CA GLN A 221 14.89 33.47 -3.43
C GLN A 221 14.81 34.78 -4.21
N GLN A 222 13.71 35.02 -4.93
CA GLN A 222 13.49 36.26 -5.68
C GLN A 222 13.50 37.50 -4.78
N GLN A 223 12.82 37.44 -3.63
CA GLN A 223 12.81 38.54 -2.66
C GLN A 223 14.20 38.81 -2.07
N HIS A 224 15.00 37.77 -1.85
CA HIS A 224 16.35 37.93 -1.34
C HIS A 224 17.30 38.55 -2.39
N GLU A 225 17.17 38.16 -3.66
CA GLU A 225 17.93 38.75 -4.77
C GLU A 225 17.57 40.23 -5.00
N GLU A 226 16.29 40.59 -4.89
CA GLU A 226 15.82 41.97 -4.99
C GLU A 226 16.37 42.84 -3.86
N GLN A 227 16.36 42.35 -2.61
CA GLN A 227 16.93 43.07 -1.46
C GLN A 227 18.44 43.27 -1.58
N GLN A 228 19.18 42.27 -2.06
CA GLN A 228 20.63 42.41 -2.28
C GLN A 228 20.96 43.41 -3.39
N GLN A 229 20.12 43.50 -4.42
CA GLN A 229 20.27 44.50 -5.47
C GLN A 229 20.00 45.91 -4.93
N GLU A 230 18.93 46.10 -4.16
CA GLU A 230 18.62 47.40 -3.54
C GLU A 230 19.73 47.88 -2.58
N GLU A 231 20.34 46.97 -1.81
CA GLU A 231 21.48 47.28 -0.93
C GLU A 231 22.78 47.60 -1.69
N GLN A 232 22.94 47.15 -2.94
CA GLN A 232 24.12 47.47 -3.76
C GLN A 232 24.04 48.85 -4.45
N TYR A 233 22.84 49.44 -4.56
CA TYR A 233 22.62 50.74 -5.21
C TYR A 233 22.41 51.90 -4.21
N HIS A 234 22.53 51.63 -2.90
CA HIS A 234 22.48 52.62 -1.82
C HIS A 234 23.82 52.71 -1.08
#